data_AF-A0A8J8HLW3-F1
#
_entry.id   AF-A0A8J8HLW3-F1
#
_cell.length_a   1.000
_cell.length_b   1.000
_cell.length_c   1.000
_cell.angle_alpha   90.00
_cell.angle_beta   90.00
_cell.angle_gamma   90.00
#
_symmetry.space_group_name_H-M   'P 1'
#
loop_
_entity.id
_entity.type
_entity.pdbx_description
1 polymer ?
#
loop_
_entity_poly.entity_id
_entity_poly.type
_entity_poly.pdbx_seq_one_letter_code
_entity_poly.pdbx_strand_id
1 'polypeptide(L)'
;MPLPPSSTPPAITASAPSGAEALAALLEAFDWGRPLPPPPKLKGQAALRYQWLRRAATFDPGGGMPAAPFAAGRERLETEALRRLPTVPKERLAAALKALSLQETGSALALWRWGQVQVRTGVFDPGIRRAWEDRLRTAGPALTRGYALRHALCWALAEQDEARFASLRSATGPASEAILKTFQGLFGRLGGPSPTLRLWTLPGLAYRDLGLDQLGARIWICPLDEGPPPALPPGTAWIIPSASGGLDERDASLSELLLAEGRALEQRLQAAGSTAHFAASRPAFERLGLVWFPILIELDGKGGIRSIRMGDAAPERP
;
A
#
# COMPACT_ATOMS: atom_id res chain seq x y z
N MET A 1 -51.10 -17.73 42.59
CA MET A 1 -50.56 -18.56 41.49
C MET A 1 -49.10 -18.20 41.30
N PRO A 2 -48.16 -19.16 41.30
CA PRO A 2 -46.76 -18.85 40.99
C PRO A 2 -46.59 -18.63 39.48
N LEU A 3 -45.81 -17.61 39.11
CA LEU A 3 -45.40 -17.36 37.72
C LEU A 3 -44.42 -18.45 37.25
N PRO A 4 -44.49 -18.89 35.98
CA PRO A 4 -43.55 -19.86 35.45
C PRO A 4 -42.14 -19.25 35.39
N PRO A 5 -41.08 -20.05 35.58
CA PRO A 5 -39.72 -19.58 35.48
C PRO A 5 -39.44 -19.07 34.06
N SER A 6 -38.78 -17.92 33.95
CA SER A 6 -38.36 -17.36 32.67
C SER A 6 -37.38 -18.30 31.99
N SER A 7 -37.76 -18.89 30.86
CA SER A 7 -36.85 -19.63 29.99
C SER A 7 -35.85 -18.65 29.38
N THR A 8 -34.59 -18.74 29.79
CA THR A 8 -33.49 -18.04 29.12
C THR A 8 -33.45 -18.51 27.67
N PRO A 9 -33.54 -17.63 26.66
CA PRO A 9 -33.42 -18.05 25.27
C PRO A 9 -32.07 -18.75 25.07
N PRO A 10 -32.01 -19.84 24.29
CA PRO A 10 -30.77 -20.56 24.07
C PRO A 10 -29.73 -19.61 23.49
N ALA A 11 -28.53 -19.61 24.09
CA ALA A 11 -27.42 -18.82 23.59
C ALA A 11 -27.19 -19.20 22.11
N ILE A 12 -27.31 -18.22 21.22
CA ILE A 12 -26.95 -18.38 19.81
C ILE A 12 -25.44 -18.60 19.79
N THR A 13 -25.04 -19.87 19.80
CA THR A 13 -23.65 -20.25 19.63
C THR A 13 -23.37 -20.15 18.14
N ALA A 14 -22.67 -19.08 17.74
CA ALA A 14 -22.17 -18.99 16.38
C ALA A 14 -21.30 -20.23 16.10
N SER A 15 -21.57 -20.89 14.97
CA SER A 15 -20.78 -22.04 14.51
C SER A 15 -19.30 -21.65 14.44
N ALA A 16 -18.41 -22.57 14.81
CA ALA A 16 -16.97 -22.35 14.68
C ALA A 16 -16.62 -22.08 13.21
N PRO A 17 -15.76 -21.08 12.92
CA PRO A 17 -15.47 -20.70 11.55
C PRO A 17 -14.77 -21.84 10.81
N SER A 18 -15.06 -21.96 9.51
CA SER A 18 -14.33 -22.88 8.64
C SER A 18 -12.86 -22.46 8.51
N GLY A 19 -12.01 -23.39 8.06
CA GLY A 19 -10.59 -23.08 7.80
C GLY A 19 -10.41 -21.95 6.77
N ALA A 20 -11.28 -21.88 5.76
CA ALA A 20 -11.23 -20.82 4.74
C ALA A 20 -11.65 -19.46 5.30
N GLU A 21 -12.73 -19.41 6.09
CA GLU A 21 -13.18 -18.19 6.78
C GLU A 21 -12.10 -17.64 7.71
N ALA A 22 -11.44 -18.52 8.46
CA ALA A 22 -10.35 -18.13 9.35
C ALA A 22 -9.17 -17.50 8.61
N LEU A 23 -8.79 -18.04 7.45
CA LEU A 23 -7.73 -17.47 6.60
C LEU A 23 -8.15 -16.13 6.00
N ALA A 24 -9.40 -16.03 5.53
CA ALA A 24 -9.95 -14.79 4.96
C ALA A 24 -9.99 -13.67 6.00
N ALA A 25 -10.49 -13.94 7.21
CA ALA A 25 -10.54 -12.96 8.30
C ALA A 25 -9.15 -12.48 8.72
N LEU A 26 -8.14 -13.37 8.70
CA LEU A 26 -6.76 -12.98 8.99
C LEU A 26 -6.19 -12.09 7.88
N LEU A 27 -6.38 -12.46 6.61
CA LEU A 27 -5.95 -11.65 5.47
C LEU A 27 -6.62 -10.27 5.45
N GLU A 28 -7.91 -10.21 5.73
CA GLU A 28 -8.65 -8.96 5.85
C GLU A 28 -8.07 -8.10 6.97
N ALA A 29 -7.89 -8.66 8.18
CA ALA A 29 -7.28 -7.92 9.28
C ALA A 29 -5.89 -7.39 8.91
N PHE A 30 -5.07 -8.20 8.22
CA PHE A 30 -3.78 -7.78 7.71
C PHE A 30 -3.88 -6.63 6.70
N ASP A 31 -4.75 -6.75 5.69
CA ASP A 31 -4.93 -5.75 4.62
C ASP A 31 -5.38 -4.40 5.16
N TRP A 32 -6.27 -4.41 6.16
CA TRP A 32 -6.76 -3.20 6.83
C TRP A 32 -5.82 -2.68 7.92
N GLY A 33 -4.67 -3.30 8.16
CA GLY A 33 -3.75 -2.92 9.24
C GLY A 33 -4.36 -3.05 10.64
N ARG A 34 -5.35 -3.93 10.82
CA ARG A 34 -6.04 -4.18 12.08
C ARG A 34 -5.32 -5.24 12.91
N PRO A 35 -5.53 -5.28 14.24
CA PRO A 35 -5.07 -6.39 15.06
C PRO A 35 -5.51 -7.75 14.49
N LEU A 36 -4.57 -8.69 14.36
CA LEU A 36 -4.89 -10.01 13.81
C LEU A 36 -5.82 -10.79 14.75
N PRO A 37 -6.86 -11.47 14.22
CA PRO A 37 -7.82 -12.23 15.03
C PRO A 37 -7.11 -13.30 15.86
N PRO A 38 -7.62 -13.70 17.04
CA PRO A 38 -7.02 -14.78 17.82
C PRO A 38 -7.05 -16.12 17.06
N PRO A 39 -6.13 -17.07 17.34
CA PRO A 39 -6.13 -18.37 16.70
C PRO A 39 -7.46 -19.13 16.91
N PRO A 40 -8.17 -19.52 15.85
CA PRO A 40 -9.39 -20.30 15.96
C PRO A 40 -9.09 -21.76 16.36
N LYS A 41 -10.10 -22.46 16.86
CA LYS A 41 -10.03 -23.90 17.22
C LYS A 41 -10.06 -24.79 15.96
N LEU A 42 -9.03 -24.71 15.13
CA LEU A 42 -8.83 -25.58 13.95
C LEU A 42 -8.01 -26.83 14.32
N LYS A 43 -8.14 -27.88 13.51
CA LYS A 43 -7.35 -29.13 13.65
C LYS A 43 -6.66 -29.51 12.33
N GLY A 44 -5.62 -30.34 12.43
CA GLY A 44 -4.92 -30.89 11.28
C GLY A 44 -4.36 -29.82 10.34
N GLN A 45 -4.49 -30.05 9.03
CA GLN A 45 -3.89 -29.19 8.01
C GLN A 45 -4.42 -27.75 8.06
N ALA A 46 -5.70 -27.54 8.36
CA ALA A 46 -6.28 -26.21 8.47
C ALA A 46 -5.60 -25.37 9.58
N ALA A 47 -5.26 -26.00 10.71
CA ALA A 47 -4.54 -25.34 11.80
C ALA A 47 -3.12 -24.94 11.37
N LEU A 48 -2.40 -25.82 10.67
CA LEU A 48 -1.04 -25.55 10.18
C LEU A 48 -1.03 -24.43 9.13
N ARG A 49 -1.99 -24.42 8.20
CA ARG A 49 -2.13 -23.34 7.20
C ARG A 49 -2.44 -21.99 7.83
N TYR A 50 -3.34 -21.96 8.82
CA TYR A 50 -3.62 -20.74 9.58
C TYR A 50 -2.39 -20.26 10.35
N GLN A 51 -1.68 -21.17 11.03
CA GLN A 51 -0.44 -20.83 11.75
C GLN A 51 0.63 -20.28 10.79
N TRP A 52 0.77 -20.88 9.61
CA TRP A 52 1.70 -20.41 8.59
C TRP A 52 1.37 -18.99 8.12
N LEU A 53 0.10 -18.75 7.77
CA LEU A 53 -0.36 -17.42 7.36
C LEU A 53 -0.15 -16.38 8.47
N ARG A 54 -0.45 -16.73 9.73
CA ARG A 54 -0.20 -15.82 10.87
C ARG A 54 1.28 -15.47 11.00
N ARG A 55 2.18 -16.46 10.91
CA ARG A 55 3.64 -16.21 10.94
C ARG A 55 4.07 -15.33 9.77
N ALA A 56 3.54 -15.57 8.57
CA ALA A 56 3.78 -14.71 7.40
C ALA A 56 3.26 -13.27 7.59
N ALA A 57 2.16 -13.09 8.32
CA ALA A 57 1.62 -11.77 8.62
C ALA A 57 2.43 -11.00 9.69
N THR A 58 3.08 -11.69 10.63
CA THR A 58 3.71 -11.05 11.81
C THR A 58 5.24 -11.09 11.84
N PHE A 59 5.91 -11.84 10.96
CA PHE A 59 7.37 -11.89 10.99
C PHE A 59 8.01 -10.54 10.64
N ASP A 60 9.25 -10.34 11.06
CA ASP A 60 10.10 -9.24 10.59
C ASP A 60 10.76 -9.61 9.25
N PRO A 61 10.38 -8.97 8.13
CA PRO A 61 10.98 -9.24 6.82
C PRO A 61 12.45 -8.83 6.71
N GLY A 62 12.98 -7.96 7.57
CA GLY A 62 14.40 -7.62 7.64
C GLY A 62 15.24 -8.75 8.23
N GLY A 63 14.68 -9.52 9.18
CA GLY A 63 15.32 -10.67 9.83
C GLY A 63 15.30 -11.98 9.02
N GLY A 64 14.71 -11.98 7.81
CA GLY A 64 14.62 -13.14 6.93
C GLY A 64 13.25 -13.85 6.95
N MET A 65 13.19 -15.03 6.33
CA MET A 65 11.91 -15.75 6.14
C MET A 65 11.47 -16.51 7.40
N PRO A 66 10.17 -16.53 7.73
CA PRO A 66 9.67 -17.18 8.94
C PRO A 66 9.78 -18.70 8.87
N ALA A 67 9.90 -19.34 10.03
CA ALA A 67 9.84 -20.80 10.14
C ALA A 67 8.43 -21.31 9.83
N ALA A 68 8.32 -22.30 8.96
CA ALA A 68 7.05 -22.93 8.60
C ALA A 68 6.65 -24.05 9.58
N PRO A 69 5.35 -24.30 9.78
CA PRO A 69 4.86 -25.34 10.68
C PRO A 69 4.73 -26.73 10.03
N PHE A 70 5.04 -26.87 8.73
CA PHE A 70 4.84 -28.12 7.99
C PHE A 70 6.03 -29.08 8.13
N ALA A 71 5.77 -30.32 8.58
CA ALA A 71 6.80 -31.33 8.79
C ALA A 71 7.18 -32.14 7.53
N ALA A 72 6.25 -32.28 6.58
CA ALA A 72 6.42 -33.05 5.34
C ALA A 72 5.47 -32.54 4.25
N GLY A 73 5.57 -33.12 3.05
CA GLY A 73 4.66 -32.84 1.94
C GLY A 73 5.03 -31.63 1.09
N ARG A 74 4.12 -31.24 0.21
CA ARG A 74 4.33 -30.16 -0.77
C ARG A 74 4.46 -28.80 -0.09
N GLU A 75 3.70 -28.56 0.96
CA GLU A 75 3.73 -27.34 1.75
C GLU A 75 5.09 -27.12 2.42
N ARG A 76 5.74 -28.20 2.87
CA ARG A 76 7.12 -28.13 3.38
C ARG A 76 8.10 -27.74 2.27
N LEU A 77 8.03 -28.40 1.11
CA LEU A 77 8.92 -28.08 -0.02
C LEU A 77 8.76 -26.63 -0.48
N GLU A 78 7.51 -26.15 -0.57
CA GLU A 78 7.20 -24.78 -0.93
C GLU A 78 7.82 -23.77 0.07
N THR A 79 7.59 -23.99 1.37
CA THR A 79 8.09 -23.09 2.40
C THR A 79 9.60 -23.16 2.59
N GLU A 80 10.23 -24.32 2.39
CA GLU A 80 11.69 -24.44 2.36
C GLU A 80 12.30 -23.72 1.17
N ALA A 81 11.69 -23.81 -0.02
CA ALA A 81 12.16 -23.06 -1.20
C ALA A 81 12.12 -21.55 -0.95
N LEU A 82 11.04 -21.06 -0.33
CA LEU A 82 10.92 -19.67 0.08
C LEU A 82 12.02 -19.26 1.07
N ARG A 83 12.25 -20.09 2.10
CA ARG A 83 13.27 -19.83 3.13
C ARG A 83 14.70 -19.84 2.62
N ARG A 84 14.97 -20.47 1.48
CA ARG A 84 16.30 -20.47 0.84
C ARG A 84 16.58 -19.19 0.07
N LEU A 85 15.57 -18.41 -0.34
CA LEU A 85 15.77 -17.21 -1.16
C LEU A 85 16.83 -16.23 -0.64
N PRO A 86 16.91 -15.92 0.66
CA PRO A 86 17.94 -15.00 1.16
C PRO A 86 19.38 -15.49 0.96
N THR A 87 19.57 -16.80 0.74
CA THR A 87 20.88 -17.43 0.50
C THR A 87 21.17 -17.68 -0.98
N VAL A 88 20.20 -17.42 -1.86
CA VAL A 88 20.39 -17.61 -3.31
C VAL A 88 21.28 -16.49 -3.85
N PRO A 89 22.35 -16.80 -4.61
CA PRO A 89 23.15 -15.79 -5.28
C PRO A 89 22.30 -14.89 -6.18
N LYS A 90 22.63 -13.59 -6.23
CA LYS A 90 21.82 -12.57 -6.91
C LYS A 90 21.51 -12.93 -8.37
N GLU A 91 22.48 -13.50 -9.08
CA GLU A 91 22.41 -13.90 -10.49
C GLU A 91 21.38 -15.02 -10.73
N ARG A 92 21.09 -15.83 -9.70
CA ARG A 92 20.14 -16.94 -9.74
C ARG A 92 18.80 -16.58 -9.13
N LEU A 93 18.69 -15.44 -8.46
CA LEU A 93 17.53 -15.09 -7.66
C LEU A 93 16.26 -14.94 -8.52
N ALA A 94 16.36 -14.29 -9.69
CA ALA A 94 15.23 -14.16 -10.61
C ALA A 94 14.70 -15.52 -11.09
N ALA A 95 15.59 -16.50 -11.35
CA ALA A 95 15.20 -17.85 -11.72
C ALA A 95 14.57 -18.61 -10.54
N ALA A 96 15.15 -18.46 -9.34
CA ALA A 96 14.61 -19.07 -8.12
C ALA A 96 13.20 -18.54 -7.81
N LEU A 97 12.97 -17.23 -7.93
CA LEU A 97 11.65 -16.60 -7.79
C LEU A 97 10.63 -17.21 -8.76
N LYS A 98 10.97 -17.35 -10.04
CA LYS A 98 10.09 -17.94 -11.06
C LYS A 98 9.70 -19.39 -10.73
N ALA A 99 10.57 -20.14 -10.08
CA ALA A 99 10.37 -21.54 -9.76
C ALA A 99 9.55 -21.80 -8.47
N LEU A 100 9.32 -20.79 -7.63
CA LEU A 100 8.63 -20.97 -6.34
C LEU A 100 7.20 -21.47 -6.54
N SER A 101 6.78 -22.53 -5.86
CA SER A 101 5.34 -22.77 -5.69
C SER A 101 4.73 -21.70 -4.77
N LEU A 102 3.49 -21.26 -5.01
CA LEU A 102 2.78 -20.28 -4.17
C LEU A 102 1.33 -20.74 -3.91
N GLN A 103 1.16 -22.03 -3.60
CA GLN A 103 -0.16 -22.61 -3.32
C GLN A 103 -0.65 -22.25 -1.92
N GLU A 104 0.27 -22.08 -0.97
CA GLU A 104 -0.08 -21.67 0.38
C GLU A 104 -0.15 -20.14 0.49
N THR A 105 -1.29 -19.63 0.95
CA THR A 105 -1.53 -18.19 1.13
C THR A 105 -0.43 -17.51 1.96
N GLY A 106 0.05 -18.20 3.01
CA GLY A 106 1.16 -17.70 3.83
C GLY A 106 2.47 -17.56 3.06
N SER A 107 2.75 -18.41 2.07
CA SER A 107 3.98 -18.34 1.28
C SER A 107 3.98 -17.11 0.39
N ALA A 108 2.84 -16.83 -0.27
CA ALA A 108 2.69 -15.64 -1.08
C ALA A 108 2.77 -14.35 -0.25
N LEU A 109 2.14 -14.33 0.93
CA LEU A 109 2.21 -13.18 1.83
C LEU A 109 3.63 -12.94 2.35
N ALA A 110 4.34 -14.00 2.76
CA ALA A 110 5.71 -13.90 3.20
C ALA A 110 6.65 -13.44 2.07
N LEU A 111 6.47 -13.97 0.85
CA LEU A 111 7.21 -13.53 -0.34
C LEU A 111 6.96 -12.05 -0.65
N TRP A 112 5.71 -11.60 -0.56
CA TRP A 112 5.37 -10.18 -0.74
C TRP A 112 6.09 -9.29 0.28
N ARG A 113 5.94 -9.58 1.59
CA ARG A 113 6.52 -8.74 2.64
C ARG A 113 8.05 -8.71 2.59
N TRP A 114 8.69 -9.86 2.35
CA TRP A 114 10.14 -9.91 2.21
C TRP A 114 10.61 -9.15 0.96
N GLY A 115 9.98 -9.39 -0.20
CA GLY A 115 10.39 -8.73 -1.44
C GLY A 115 10.22 -7.21 -1.40
N GLN A 116 9.17 -6.72 -0.75
CA GLN A 116 8.97 -5.27 -0.54
C GLN A 116 10.16 -4.65 0.22
N VAL A 117 10.66 -5.31 1.26
CA VAL A 117 11.88 -4.86 1.96
C VAL A 117 13.10 -4.90 1.04
N GLN A 118 13.30 -5.97 0.26
CA GLN A 118 14.45 -6.07 -0.65
C GLN A 118 14.46 -5.00 -1.74
N VAL A 119 13.27 -4.58 -2.22
CA VAL A 119 13.13 -3.45 -3.13
C VAL A 119 13.49 -2.14 -2.43
N ARG A 120 12.92 -1.91 -1.24
CA ARG A 120 13.18 -0.68 -0.46
C ARG A 120 14.65 -0.52 -0.07
N THR A 121 15.34 -1.59 0.25
CA THR A 121 16.78 -1.57 0.59
C THR A 121 17.70 -1.59 -0.63
N GLY A 122 17.16 -1.59 -1.86
CA GLY A 122 17.94 -1.56 -3.10
C GLY A 122 18.63 -2.88 -3.45
N VAL A 123 18.33 -3.97 -2.76
CA VAL A 123 18.88 -5.31 -3.05
C VAL A 123 18.33 -5.84 -4.39
N PHE A 124 17.04 -5.62 -4.63
CA PHE A 124 16.40 -5.96 -5.90
C PHE A 124 16.66 -4.90 -6.94
N ASP A 125 17.44 -5.26 -7.96
CA ASP A 125 17.48 -4.50 -9.21
C ASP A 125 16.16 -4.64 -9.99
N PRO A 126 15.94 -3.83 -11.06
CA PRO A 126 14.71 -3.90 -11.84
C PRO A 126 14.38 -5.29 -12.39
N GLY A 127 15.39 -6.10 -12.74
CA GLY A 127 15.19 -7.45 -13.27
C GLY A 127 14.64 -8.41 -12.22
N ILE A 128 15.24 -8.41 -11.03
CA ILE A 128 14.80 -9.23 -9.90
C ILE A 128 13.42 -8.77 -9.40
N ARG A 129 13.22 -7.46 -9.27
CA ARG A 129 11.93 -6.87 -8.88
C ARG A 129 10.80 -7.32 -9.80
N ARG A 130 11.00 -7.22 -11.12
CA ARG A 130 10.01 -7.67 -12.11
C ARG A 130 9.73 -9.17 -11.99
N ALA A 131 10.76 -10.00 -11.76
CA ALA A 131 10.58 -11.44 -11.56
C ALA A 131 9.75 -11.77 -10.31
N TRP A 132 9.97 -11.03 -9.22
CA TRP A 132 9.22 -11.16 -7.97
C TRP A 132 7.75 -10.73 -8.14
N GLU A 133 7.51 -9.55 -8.73
CA GLU A 133 6.16 -9.05 -9.06
C GLU A 133 5.41 -10.05 -9.95
N ASP A 134 6.04 -10.50 -11.04
CA ASP A 134 5.41 -11.39 -12.00
C ASP A 134 5.09 -12.75 -11.38
N ARG A 135 5.95 -13.27 -10.50
CA ARG A 135 5.65 -14.51 -9.79
C ARG A 135 4.42 -14.37 -8.90
N LEU A 136 4.36 -13.32 -8.09
CA LEU A 136 3.21 -13.05 -7.23
C LEU A 136 1.93 -12.80 -8.02
N ARG A 137 2.02 -12.07 -9.14
CA ARG A 137 0.88 -11.76 -10.02
C ARG A 137 0.32 -13.00 -10.72
N THR A 138 1.19 -13.94 -11.11
CA THR A 138 0.80 -15.15 -11.83
C THR A 138 0.32 -16.28 -10.93
N ALA A 139 0.97 -16.49 -9.77
CA ALA A 139 0.72 -17.65 -8.93
C ALA A 139 0.19 -17.33 -7.53
N GLY A 140 0.20 -16.06 -7.11
CA GLY A 140 -0.30 -15.68 -5.80
C GLY A 140 -1.84 -15.75 -5.71
N PRO A 141 -2.38 -15.82 -4.48
CA PRO A 141 -3.79 -15.59 -4.21
C PRO A 141 -4.19 -14.14 -4.52
N ALA A 142 -5.51 -13.89 -4.54
CA ALA A 142 -6.10 -12.62 -4.99
C ALA A 142 -5.48 -11.36 -4.34
N LEU A 143 -5.29 -11.37 -3.02
CA LEU A 143 -4.73 -10.22 -2.29
C LEU A 143 -3.31 -9.86 -2.77
N THR A 144 -2.38 -10.81 -2.72
CA THR A 144 -0.99 -10.58 -3.12
C THR A 144 -0.83 -10.33 -4.61
N ARG A 145 -1.74 -10.85 -5.45
CA ARG A 145 -1.81 -10.47 -6.87
C ARG A 145 -2.14 -8.99 -7.02
N GLY A 146 -3.11 -8.50 -6.26
CA GLY A 146 -3.48 -7.09 -6.23
C GLY A 146 -2.33 -6.20 -5.80
N TYR A 147 -1.63 -6.57 -4.72
CA TYR A 147 -0.44 -5.86 -4.26
C TYR A 147 0.68 -5.84 -5.30
N ALA A 148 1.01 -7.00 -5.89
CA ALA A 148 2.06 -7.10 -6.91
C ALA A 148 1.71 -6.31 -8.17
N LEU A 149 0.44 -6.32 -8.61
CA LEU A 149 0.00 -5.50 -9.73
C LEU A 149 0.15 -4.01 -9.43
N ARG A 150 -0.34 -3.55 -8.28
CA ARG A 150 -0.22 -2.14 -7.85
C ARG A 150 1.26 -1.72 -7.83
N HIS A 151 2.11 -2.54 -7.22
CA HIS A 151 3.54 -2.28 -7.15
C HIS A 151 4.18 -2.18 -8.53
N ALA A 152 3.90 -3.14 -9.42
CA ALA A 152 4.42 -3.16 -10.77
C ALA A 152 3.97 -1.93 -11.58
N LEU A 153 2.73 -1.47 -11.40
CA LEU A 153 2.21 -0.27 -12.04
C LEU A 153 2.88 1.01 -11.49
N CYS A 154 3.06 1.12 -10.17
CA CYS A 154 3.79 2.22 -9.55
C CYS A 154 5.21 2.35 -10.09
N TRP A 155 5.93 1.23 -10.21
CA TRP A 155 7.28 1.22 -10.75
C TRP A 155 7.34 1.45 -12.25
N ALA A 156 6.37 0.92 -13.03
CA ALA A 156 6.28 1.23 -14.45
C ALA A 156 6.10 2.74 -14.69
N LEU A 157 5.25 3.40 -13.89
CA LEU A 157 5.07 4.85 -13.95
C LEU A 157 6.34 5.61 -13.55
N ALA A 158 6.97 5.22 -12.44
CA ALA A 158 8.19 5.86 -11.95
C ALA A 158 9.37 5.76 -12.95
N GLU A 159 9.45 4.62 -13.66
CA GLU A 159 10.44 4.36 -14.70
C GLU A 159 10.02 4.86 -16.10
N GLN A 160 8.80 5.39 -16.24
CA GLN A 160 8.20 5.79 -17.52
C GLN A 160 8.20 4.65 -18.56
N ASP A 161 8.06 3.40 -18.09
CA ASP A 161 8.11 2.19 -18.91
C ASP A 161 6.71 1.86 -19.45
N GLU A 162 6.33 2.53 -20.54
CA GLU A 162 5.06 2.30 -21.23
C GLU A 162 4.91 0.85 -21.74
N ALA A 163 6.02 0.21 -22.13
CA ALA A 163 6.02 -1.17 -22.59
C ALA A 163 5.66 -2.13 -21.45
N ARG A 164 6.21 -1.91 -20.25
CA ARG A 164 5.83 -2.66 -19.05
C ARG A 164 4.37 -2.40 -18.68
N PHE A 165 3.90 -1.16 -18.74
CA PHE A 165 2.49 -0.85 -18.52
C PHE A 165 1.56 -1.60 -19.50
N ALA A 166 1.87 -1.58 -20.80
CA ALA A 166 1.12 -2.30 -21.82
C ALA A 166 1.10 -3.82 -21.57
N SER A 167 2.25 -4.40 -21.19
CA SER A 167 2.36 -5.81 -20.82
C SER A 167 1.48 -6.15 -19.61
N LEU A 168 1.55 -5.35 -18.53
CA LEU A 168 0.72 -5.54 -17.34
C LEU A 168 -0.77 -5.45 -17.66
N ARG A 169 -1.18 -4.47 -18.48
CA ARG A 169 -2.56 -4.31 -18.95
C ARG A 169 -3.05 -5.54 -19.71
N SER A 170 -2.24 -6.06 -20.64
CA SER A 170 -2.62 -7.23 -21.46
C SER A 170 -2.79 -8.51 -20.65
N ALA A 171 -2.03 -8.65 -19.56
CA ALA A 171 -1.98 -9.86 -18.76
C ALA A 171 -2.90 -9.82 -17.53
N THR A 172 -3.76 -8.81 -17.42
CA THR A 172 -4.60 -8.59 -16.24
C THR A 172 -6.08 -8.62 -16.62
N GLY A 173 -6.91 -9.27 -15.78
CA GLY A 173 -8.33 -9.45 -16.05
C GLY A 173 -9.22 -8.24 -15.71
N PRO A 174 -10.53 -8.31 -16.02
CA PRO A 174 -11.49 -7.21 -15.85
C PRO A 174 -11.61 -6.66 -14.42
N ALA A 175 -11.36 -7.50 -13.41
CA ALA A 175 -11.41 -7.10 -11.99
C ALA A 175 -10.41 -5.98 -11.62
N SER A 176 -9.42 -5.70 -12.48
CA SER A 176 -8.44 -4.62 -12.27
C SER A 176 -8.56 -3.49 -13.30
N GLU A 177 -9.65 -3.41 -14.06
CA GLU A 177 -9.83 -2.38 -15.08
C GLU A 177 -9.78 -0.96 -14.48
N ALA A 178 -10.39 -0.75 -13.31
CA ALA A 178 -10.39 0.54 -12.63
C ALA A 178 -8.96 1.03 -12.32
N ILE A 179 -8.12 0.18 -11.72
CA ILE A 179 -6.72 0.55 -11.42
C ILE A 179 -5.91 0.77 -12.70
N LEU A 180 -6.13 -0.01 -13.75
CA LEU A 180 -5.45 0.17 -15.04
C LEU A 180 -5.83 1.51 -15.70
N LYS A 181 -7.11 1.91 -15.64
CA LYS A 181 -7.56 3.23 -16.12
C LYS A 181 -6.93 4.37 -15.33
N THR A 182 -6.80 4.23 -14.02
CA THR A 182 -6.10 5.20 -13.17
C THR A 182 -4.65 5.40 -13.65
N PHE A 183 -3.90 4.31 -13.84
CA PHE A 183 -2.52 4.41 -14.32
C PHE A 183 -2.42 4.91 -15.76
N GLN A 184 -3.34 4.53 -16.65
CA GLN A 184 -3.39 5.09 -18.01
C GLN A 184 -3.53 6.63 -17.98
N GLY A 185 -4.39 7.14 -17.09
CA GLY A 185 -4.52 8.58 -16.86
C GLY A 185 -3.23 9.23 -16.35
N LEU A 186 -2.52 8.57 -15.43
CA LEU A 186 -1.23 9.06 -14.89
C LEU A 186 -0.13 9.11 -15.96
N PHE A 187 0.00 8.07 -16.79
CA PHE A 187 0.94 8.08 -17.92
C PHE A 187 0.63 9.23 -18.88
N GLY A 188 -0.65 9.47 -19.20
CA GLY A 188 -1.06 10.59 -20.05
C GLY A 188 -0.81 11.99 -19.46
N ARG A 189 -0.46 12.09 -18.17
CA ARG A 189 -0.08 13.36 -17.52
C ARG A 189 1.40 13.68 -17.64
N LEU A 190 2.27 12.70 -17.94
CA LEU A 190 3.70 12.94 -18.10
C LEU A 190 3.95 13.90 -19.26
N GLY A 191 4.76 14.93 -19.03
CA GLY A 191 4.98 16.05 -19.95
C GLY A 191 3.81 17.03 -20.06
N GLY A 192 2.66 16.74 -19.46
CA GLY A 192 1.49 17.61 -19.41
C GLY A 192 1.58 18.66 -18.29
N PRO A 193 0.64 19.64 -18.28
CA PRO A 193 0.63 20.70 -17.28
C PRO A 193 0.37 20.15 -15.86
N SER A 194 0.98 20.81 -14.88
CA SER A 194 0.65 20.64 -13.46
C SER A 194 -0.85 20.84 -13.21
N PRO A 195 -1.52 19.96 -12.44
CA PRO A 195 -2.90 20.18 -12.02
C PRO A 195 -2.97 21.30 -10.97
N THR A 196 -4.11 21.99 -10.96
CA THR A 196 -4.48 22.90 -9.87
C THR A 196 -5.19 22.12 -8.78
N LEU A 197 -4.78 22.34 -7.54
CA LEU A 197 -5.40 21.77 -6.35
C LEU A 197 -5.89 22.88 -5.42
N ARG A 198 -7.00 22.61 -4.74
CA ARG A 198 -7.51 23.42 -3.65
C ARG A 198 -6.77 23.06 -2.37
N LEU A 199 -6.04 24.02 -1.80
CA LEU A 199 -5.12 23.82 -0.69
C LEU A 199 -5.29 24.90 0.39
N TRP A 200 -4.95 24.54 1.62
CA TRP A 200 -4.83 25.49 2.73
C TRP A 200 -3.39 25.55 3.19
N THR A 201 -2.85 26.75 3.34
CA THR A 201 -1.49 26.94 3.85
C THR A 201 -1.41 26.57 5.33
N LEU A 202 -0.33 25.92 5.73
CA LEU A 202 0.00 25.63 7.12
C LEU A 202 1.38 26.23 7.43
N PRO A 203 1.52 27.09 8.46
CA PRO A 203 0.46 27.61 9.33
C PRO A 203 -0.43 28.67 8.64
N GLY A 204 -1.59 28.94 9.24
CA GLY A 204 -2.52 30.02 8.92
C GLY A 204 -3.88 29.54 8.40
N LEU A 205 -3.95 28.33 7.84
CA LEU A 205 -5.12 27.78 7.16
C LEU A 205 -5.71 28.76 6.12
N ALA A 206 -4.85 29.48 5.39
CA ALA A 206 -5.32 30.37 4.33
C ALA A 206 -5.58 29.55 3.06
N TYR A 207 -6.81 29.65 2.56
CA TYR A 207 -7.30 29.02 1.33
C TYR A 207 -6.57 29.56 0.09
N ARG A 208 -6.14 28.65 -0.80
CA ARG A 208 -5.61 28.97 -2.12
C ARG A 208 -5.93 27.86 -3.13
N ASP A 209 -6.30 28.24 -4.35
CA ASP A 209 -6.24 27.34 -5.51
C ASP A 209 -4.87 27.50 -6.17
N LEU A 210 -4.04 26.45 -6.15
CA LEU A 210 -2.65 26.50 -6.59
C LEU A 210 -2.34 25.40 -7.59
N GLY A 211 -1.70 25.78 -8.70
CA GLY A 211 -1.00 24.84 -9.57
C GLY A 211 0.17 24.23 -8.84
N LEU A 212 0.46 22.95 -9.08
CA LEU A 212 1.64 22.31 -8.45
C LEU A 212 2.95 23.04 -8.76
N ASP A 213 3.07 23.63 -9.93
CA ASP A 213 4.19 24.46 -10.38
C ASP A 213 4.37 25.76 -9.58
N GLN A 214 3.32 26.22 -8.90
CA GLN A 214 3.37 27.40 -8.04
C GLN A 214 3.86 27.08 -6.62
N LEU A 215 3.96 25.80 -6.26
CA LEU A 215 4.37 25.36 -4.93
C LEU A 215 5.88 25.13 -4.84
N GLY A 216 6.45 24.49 -5.86
CA GLY A 216 7.87 24.15 -5.89
C GLY A 216 8.24 23.27 -7.07
N ALA A 217 9.53 23.00 -7.24
CA ALA A 217 10.03 22.12 -8.30
C ALA A 217 9.74 20.64 -8.01
N ARG A 218 9.60 20.28 -6.72
CA ARG A 218 9.30 18.94 -6.25
C ARG A 218 8.10 19.01 -5.32
N ILE A 219 7.13 18.14 -5.51
CA ILE A 219 5.93 18.06 -4.67
C ILE A 219 5.91 16.71 -4.00
N TRP A 220 5.98 16.72 -2.68
CA TRP A 220 5.83 15.53 -1.87
C TRP A 220 4.44 15.52 -1.26
N ILE A 221 3.67 14.46 -1.51
CA ILE A 221 2.31 14.30 -0.99
C ILE A 221 2.31 13.08 -0.08
N CYS A 222 2.17 13.34 1.21
CA CYS A 222 2.26 12.29 2.22
C CYS A 222 1.50 12.73 3.49
N PRO A 223 0.69 11.85 4.10
CA PRO A 223 0.15 12.09 5.43
C PRO A 223 1.26 12.40 6.46
N LEU A 224 0.92 13.17 7.49
CA LEU A 224 1.79 13.35 8.64
C LEU A 224 1.46 12.29 9.71
N ASP A 225 2.17 11.17 9.64
CA ASP A 225 2.10 10.09 10.64
C ASP A 225 2.60 10.54 12.02
N GLU A 226 2.51 9.67 13.02
CA GLU A 226 3.04 9.92 14.36
C GLU A 226 4.56 10.17 14.31
N GLY A 227 5.01 11.28 14.90
CA GLY A 227 6.43 11.66 14.92
C GLY A 227 6.70 13.11 14.49
N PRO A 228 7.98 13.51 14.42
CA PRO A 228 8.35 14.84 13.96
C PRO A 228 8.10 15.01 12.45
N PRO A 229 7.75 16.22 11.99
CA PRO A 229 7.76 16.55 10.57
C PRO A 229 9.09 16.22 9.90
N PRO A 230 9.09 15.72 8.65
CA PRO A 230 10.32 15.42 7.94
C PRO A 230 11.03 16.69 7.49
N ALA A 231 12.37 16.65 7.46
CA ALA A 231 13.16 17.68 6.82
C ALA A 231 12.94 17.62 5.29
N LEU A 232 12.47 18.74 4.71
CA LEU A 232 12.23 18.83 3.27
C LEU A 232 13.49 19.31 2.54
N PRO A 233 13.93 18.66 1.45
CA PRO A 233 14.96 19.20 0.59
C PRO A 233 14.57 20.58 0.02
N PRO A 234 15.54 21.45 -0.28
CA PRO A 234 15.25 22.75 -0.90
C PRO A 234 14.44 22.61 -2.19
N GLY A 235 13.42 23.47 -2.35
CA GLY A 235 12.53 23.45 -3.52
C GLY A 235 11.45 22.35 -3.48
N THR A 236 11.33 21.61 -2.38
CA THR A 236 10.25 20.64 -2.15
C THR A 236 9.09 21.28 -1.38
N ALA A 237 7.89 21.28 -1.96
CA ALA A 237 6.66 21.58 -1.25
C ALA A 237 6.00 20.31 -0.72
N TRP A 238 5.45 20.37 0.48
CA TRP A 238 4.76 19.25 1.10
C TRP A 238 3.24 19.49 1.13
N ILE A 239 2.49 18.52 0.62
CA ILE A 239 1.04 18.45 0.72
C ILE A 239 0.65 17.31 1.66
N ILE A 240 -0.10 17.64 2.70
CA ILE A 240 -0.68 16.70 3.66
C ILE A 240 -2.14 16.46 3.27
N PRO A 241 -2.49 15.28 2.73
CA PRO A 241 -3.88 14.93 2.47
C PRO A 241 -4.63 14.73 3.79
N SER A 242 -5.89 15.16 3.83
CA SER A 242 -6.77 14.91 4.97
C SER A 242 -7.06 13.43 5.13
N ALA A 243 -7.04 12.95 6.37
CA ALA A 243 -7.46 11.62 6.76
C ALA A 243 -8.97 11.41 6.54
N SER A 244 -9.78 12.45 6.76
CA SER A 244 -11.22 12.40 6.50
C SER A 244 -11.54 12.59 5.02
N GLY A 245 -10.81 13.47 4.34
CA GLY A 245 -10.92 13.71 2.89
C GLY A 245 -12.29 14.23 2.44
N GLY A 246 -13.13 14.67 3.38
CA GLY A 246 -14.58 14.82 3.20
C GLY A 246 -15.02 16.14 2.59
N LEU A 247 -14.09 17.01 2.15
CA LEU A 247 -14.49 18.28 1.55
C LEU A 247 -15.07 18.08 0.16
N ASP A 248 -16.31 18.55 -0.04
CA ASP A 248 -16.90 18.73 -1.36
C ASP A 248 -16.15 19.86 -2.09
N GLU A 249 -15.76 19.60 -3.32
CA GLU A 249 -14.99 20.56 -4.11
C GLU A 249 -15.79 21.80 -4.53
N ARG A 250 -17.09 21.82 -4.28
CA ARG A 250 -17.92 23.01 -4.43
C ARG A 250 -17.80 23.95 -3.23
N ASP A 251 -17.28 23.48 -2.10
CA ASP A 251 -17.23 24.25 -0.85
C ASP A 251 -15.87 24.94 -0.67
N ALA A 252 -15.90 26.26 -0.51
CA ALA A 252 -14.71 27.07 -0.24
C ALA A 252 -14.29 27.05 1.25
N SER A 253 -15.18 26.59 2.12
CA SER A 253 -14.99 26.60 3.57
C SER A 253 -14.78 25.19 4.11
N LEU A 254 -13.84 25.06 5.04
CA LEU A 254 -13.63 23.80 5.76
C LEU A 254 -14.77 23.54 6.74
N SER A 255 -15.22 22.29 6.82
CA SER A 255 -16.12 21.85 7.90
C SER A 255 -15.41 21.87 9.26
N GLU A 256 -16.16 21.81 10.35
CA GLU A 256 -15.59 21.79 11.71
C GLU A 256 -14.57 20.66 11.89
N LEU A 257 -14.85 19.47 11.34
CA LEU A 257 -13.94 18.33 11.38
C LEU A 257 -12.61 18.61 10.68
N LEU A 258 -12.67 19.20 9.48
CA LEU A 258 -11.48 19.52 8.68
C LEU A 258 -10.69 20.70 9.27
N LEU A 259 -11.38 21.67 9.88
CA LEU A 259 -10.75 22.75 10.64
C LEU A 259 -9.99 22.21 11.85
N ALA A 260 -10.59 21.28 12.60
CA ALA A 260 -9.94 20.65 13.73
C ALA A 260 -8.69 19.86 13.30
N GLU A 261 -8.79 19.08 12.22
CA GLU A 261 -7.66 18.36 11.62
C GLU A 261 -6.54 19.33 11.19
N GLY A 262 -6.88 20.36 10.42
CA GLY A 262 -5.93 21.36 9.95
C GLY A 262 -5.22 22.11 11.08
N ARG A 263 -5.93 22.47 12.16
CA ARG A 263 -5.36 23.12 13.35
C ARG A 263 -4.41 22.20 14.11
N ALA A 264 -4.75 20.92 14.23
CA ALA A 264 -3.85 19.94 14.86
C ALA A 264 -2.55 19.78 14.06
N LEU A 265 -2.63 19.75 12.73
CA LEU A 265 -1.46 19.73 11.86
C LEU A 265 -0.64 21.03 11.99
N GLU A 266 -1.29 22.18 11.97
CA GLU A 266 -0.66 23.49 12.16
C GLU A 266 0.18 23.54 13.43
N GLN A 267 -0.40 23.16 14.58
CA GLN A 267 0.31 23.18 15.88
C GLN A 267 1.59 22.34 15.83
N ARG A 268 1.53 21.15 15.22
CA ARG A 268 2.69 20.26 15.08
C ARG A 268 3.76 20.86 14.17
N LEU A 269 3.36 21.49 13.06
CA LEU A 269 4.28 22.11 12.11
C LEU A 269 4.94 23.36 12.70
N GLN A 270 4.17 24.20 13.41
CA GLN A 270 4.69 25.39 14.10
C GLN A 270 5.74 25.01 15.16
N ALA A 271 5.48 23.97 15.95
CA ALA A 271 6.45 23.48 16.95
C ALA A 271 7.77 23.02 16.32
N ALA A 272 7.73 22.56 15.07
CA ALA A 272 8.90 22.13 14.29
C ALA A 272 9.46 23.21 13.35
N GLY A 273 8.93 24.44 13.37
CA GLY A 273 9.33 25.51 12.45
C GLY A 273 9.14 25.17 10.97
N SER A 274 8.19 24.28 10.66
CA SER A 274 7.95 23.75 9.32
C SER A 274 6.67 24.33 8.70
N THR A 275 6.59 24.30 7.37
CA THR A 275 5.40 24.73 6.61
C THR A 275 4.95 23.62 5.68
N ALA A 276 3.65 23.56 5.40
CA ALA A 276 3.06 22.60 4.46
C ALA A 276 1.78 23.16 3.84
N HIS A 277 1.16 22.38 2.97
CA HIS A 277 -0.18 22.61 2.46
C HIS A 277 -1.11 21.48 2.91
N PHE A 278 -2.31 21.81 3.34
CA PHE A 278 -3.35 20.85 3.68
C PHE A 278 -4.30 20.67 2.49
N ALA A 279 -4.56 19.42 2.11
CA ALA A 279 -5.49 19.09 1.04
C ALA A 279 -6.70 18.34 1.62
N ALA A 280 -7.81 19.06 1.76
CA ALA A 280 -9.00 18.58 2.47
C ALA A 280 -9.90 17.64 1.66
N SER A 281 -9.75 17.60 0.33
CA SER A 281 -10.61 16.82 -0.57
C SER A 281 -9.88 15.58 -1.10
N ARG A 282 -10.39 14.40 -0.76
CA ARG A 282 -9.91 13.11 -1.30
C ARG A 282 -10.32 12.90 -2.77
N PRO A 283 -11.57 13.21 -3.20
CA PRO A 283 -11.98 13.08 -4.60
C PRO A 283 -11.05 13.80 -5.60
N ALA A 284 -10.46 14.93 -5.20
CA ALA A 284 -9.51 15.67 -6.03
C ALA A 284 -8.29 14.83 -6.42
N PHE A 285 -7.73 14.07 -5.48
CA PHE A 285 -6.63 13.15 -5.75
C PHE A 285 -7.07 11.93 -6.54
N GLU A 286 -8.25 11.38 -6.24
CA GLU A 286 -8.80 10.20 -6.92
C GLU A 286 -8.99 10.44 -8.42
N ARG A 287 -9.49 11.63 -8.81
CA ARG A 287 -9.60 12.00 -10.23
C ARG A 287 -8.27 12.17 -10.94
N LEU A 288 -7.23 12.57 -10.20
CA LEU A 288 -5.88 12.65 -10.74
C LEU A 288 -5.18 11.29 -10.76
N GLY A 289 -5.73 10.29 -10.08
CA GLY A 289 -5.12 8.98 -9.85
C GLY A 289 -4.04 8.96 -8.76
N LEU A 290 -3.93 10.04 -7.98
CA LEU A 290 -2.90 10.24 -6.97
C LEU A 290 -3.32 9.65 -5.60
N VAL A 291 -3.57 8.34 -5.56
CA VAL A 291 -4.25 7.68 -4.43
C VAL A 291 -3.39 6.74 -3.59
N TRP A 292 -2.14 6.48 -4.00
CA TRP A 292 -1.22 5.62 -3.25
C TRP A 292 -0.05 6.43 -2.70
N PHE A 293 -0.16 6.81 -1.44
CA PHE A 293 0.85 7.57 -0.72
C PHE A 293 2.01 6.67 -0.24
N PRO A 294 3.24 7.21 -0.10
CA PRO A 294 3.64 8.57 -0.46
C PRO A 294 3.67 8.79 -1.98
N ILE A 295 3.62 10.05 -2.39
CA ILE A 295 3.72 10.46 -3.79
C ILE A 295 4.80 11.53 -3.90
N LEU A 296 5.65 11.41 -4.92
CA LEU A 296 6.62 12.43 -5.30
C LEU A 296 6.39 12.79 -6.76
N ILE A 297 6.14 14.07 -7.01
CA ILE A 297 6.02 14.65 -8.36
C ILE A 297 7.19 15.59 -8.56
N GLU A 298 7.88 15.47 -9.70
CA GLU A 298 8.93 16.40 -10.10
C GLU A 298 8.51 17.13 -11.37
N LEU A 299 8.79 18.43 -11.44
CA LEU A 299 8.44 19.29 -12.56
C LEU A 299 9.66 19.62 -13.43
N ASP A 300 9.43 19.91 -14.71
CA ASP A 300 10.48 20.17 -15.70
C ASP A 300 11.02 21.62 -15.72
N GLY A 301 10.60 22.44 -14.76
CA GLY A 301 10.94 23.87 -14.68
C GLY A 301 10.09 24.79 -15.58
N LYS A 302 9.25 24.22 -16.46
CA LYS A 302 8.24 24.94 -17.26
C LYS A 302 6.82 24.68 -16.73
N GLY A 303 6.70 24.00 -15.60
CA GLY A 303 5.42 23.59 -15.00
C GLY A 303 4.87 22.27 -15.55
N GLY A 304 5.60 21.58 -16.43
CA GLY A 304 5.24 20.25 -16.91
C GLY A 304 5.63 19.16 -15.92
N ILE A 305 4.80 18.10 -15.82
CA ILE A 305 5.10 16.96 -14.97
C ILE A 305 6.20 16.12 -15.59
N ARG A 306 7.39 16.13 -14.99
CA ARG A 306 8.54 15.33 -15.44
C ARG A 306 8.47 13.89 -14.96
N SER A 307 8.11 13.68 -13.69
CA SER A 307 8.05 12.35 -13.10
C SER A 307 6.96 12.27 -12.04
N ILE A 308 6.38 11.07 -11.90
CA ILE A 308 5.44 10.73 -10.82
C ILE A 308 5.92 9.42 -10.22
N ARG A 309 6.19 9.43 -8.91
CA ARG A 309 6.50 8.22 -8.13
C ARG A 309 5.44 8.08 -7.04
N MET A 310 4.94 6.87 -6.83
CA MET A 310 3.83 6.62 -5.89
C MET A 310 4.00 5.29 -5.15
N GLY A 311 3.45 5.22 -3.94
CA GLY A 311 3.51 4.03 -3.09
C GLY A 311 4.95 3.60 -2.86
N ASP A 312 5.26 2.32 -3.07
CA ASP A 312 6.60 1.77 -2.88
C ASP A 312 7.66 2.26 -3.90
N ALA A 313 7.25 2.95 -4.98
CA ALA A 313 8.18 3.58 -5.91
C ALA A 313 8.54 5.02 -5.48
N ALA A 314 7.74 5.63 -4.60
CA ALA A 314 8.05 6.91 -3.99
C ALA A 314 8.98 6.71 -2.77
N PRO A 315 9.86 7.67 -2.48
CA PRO A 315 10.71 7.56 -1.31
C PRO A 315 9.88 7.78 -0.02
N GLU A 316 10.25 7.08 1.06
CA GLU A 316 9.61 7.23 2.38
C GLU A 316 9.82 8.63 2.97
N ARG A 317 10.89 9.31 2.55
CA ARG A 317 11.22 10.70 2.88
C ARG A 317 11.59 11.47 1.60
N PRO A 318 11.27 12.77 1.50
CA PRO A 318 11.41 13.55 0.28
C PRO A 318 12.85 13.79 -0.20
#